data_AF-A0AAX4JID1-F1
#
_entry.id   AF-A0AAX4JID1-F1
#
_cell.length_a   1.000
_cell.length_b   1.000
_cell.length_c   1.000
_cell.angle_alpha   90.00
_cell.angle_beta   90.00
_cell.angle_gamma   90.00
#
_symmetry.space_group_name_H-M   'P 1'
#
loop_
_entity.id
_entity.type
_entity.pdbx_description
1 polymer ?
#
loop_
_entity_poly.entity_id
_entity_poly.type
_entity_poly.pdbx_seq_one_letter_code
_entity_poly.pdbx_strand_id
1 'polypeptide(L)'
;MSEITKKTKKRSRPSEPEIEPDSENVELDNNKASSSKLPQTADGEDEDDDDKEEVEKPITKKKRSIKNKKKEITPGIVYISRLPPGMTPQKVRHLMGRWGEIGKVYAQRKDAPQGYNPNAQNTKKKHQNANFSEAWVEFLDKSVGKTVASMLNAQVIGGKKGDKWRDDIWTMKYLSGFRWEMLGEQMAYERQAHQARLRTEITRSKAEQADYLKNVELARVLDKRKAKKVASGNNDDGNDKNNEKGSGNSYRQRPVVEKTKTLQGTGMDDVLGNIFG
;
A
#
# COMPACT_ATOMS: atom_id res chain seq x y z
N MET A 1 73.82 -16.42 7.49
CA MET A 1 74.24 -15.54 6.37
C MET A 1 74.04 -16.39 5.13
N SER A 2 73.17 -16.12 4.17
CA SER A 2 73.02 -14.88 3.41
C SER A 2 71.76 -14.98 2.52
N GLU A 3 70.96 -13.91 2.56
CA GLU A 3 70.30 -13.24 1.44
C GLU A 3 69.24 -13.97 0.60
N ILE A 4 67.97 -13.69 0.93
CA ILE A 4 66.83 -13.82 0.02
C ILE A 4 66.70 -12.51 -0.77
N THR A 5 66.97 -12.58 -2.07
CA THR A 5 66.90 -11.45 -3.00
C THR A 5 65.45 -11.02 -3.26
N LYS A 6 65.13 -9.77 -2.94
CA LYS A 6 63.88 -9.08 -3.31
C LYS A 6 63.90 -8.72 -4.80
N LYS A 7 62.91 -9.16 -5.58
CA LYS A 7 62.67 -8.66 -6.94
C LYS A 7 61.36 -7.87 -6.97
N THR A 8 61.50 -6.55 -7.06
CA THR A 8 60.41 -5.59 -7.24
C THR A 8 59.98 -5.58 -8.71
N LYS A 9 58.67 -5.66 -8.99
CA LYS A 9 58.12 -5.36 -10.32
C LYS A 9 57.05 -4.28 -10.20
N LYS A 10 57.31 -3.17 -10.89
CA LYS A 10 56.50 -1.95 -11.02
C LYS A 10 55.13 -2.25 -11.67
N ARG A 11 54.08 -1.79 -10.98
CA ARG A 11 52.85 -1.10 -11.42
C ARG A 11 52.52 -1.06 -12.93
N SER A 12 51.32 -1.54 -13.27
CA SER A 12 50.43 -1.02 -14.33
C SER A 12 48.97 -1.26 -13.93
N ARG A 13 48.08 -0.31 -14.27
CA ARG A 13 46.63 -0.18 -13.96
C ARG A 13 46.00 0.45 -15.22
N PRO A 14 44.69 0.35 -15.57
CA PRO A 14 43.59 -0.59 -15.25
C PRO A 14 42.88 -1.17 -16.51
N SER A 15 41.91 -2.07 -16.33
CA SER A 15 40.76 -2.18 -17.26
C SER A 15 39.49 -2.48 -16.46
N GLU A 16 38.48 -1.64 -16.68
CA GLU A 16 37.16 -1.57 -16.06
C GLU A 16 36.22 -2.57 -16.74
N PRO A 17 35.41 -3.38 -16.02
CA PRO A 17 34.41 -4.22 -16.65
C PRO A 17 33.16 -3.39 -17.01
N GLU A 18 32.80 -3.42 -18.30
CA GLU A 18 31.54 -2.93 -18.83
C GLU A 18 30.37 -3.65 -18.16
N ILE A 19 29.42 -2.89 -17.62
CA ILE A 19 28.14 -3.40 -17.13
C ILE A 19 27.13 -3.14 -18.24
N GLU A 20 26.73 -4.21 -18.93
CA GLU A 20 25.60 -4.18 -19.85
C GLU A 20 24.29 -3.95 -19.07
N PRO A 21 23.39 -3.05 -19.51
CA PRO A 21 22.06 -2.95 -18.94
C PRO A 21 21.16 -4.05 -19.51
N ASP A 22 20.95 -5.09 -18.72
CA ASP A 22 19.93 -6.10 -18.98
C ASP A 22 18.54 -5.44 -19.01
N SER A 23 17.87 -5.58 -20.13
CA SER A 23 16.62 -4.91 -20.46
C SER A 23 15.46 -5.85 -20.11
N GLU A 24 15.13 -5.94 -18.82
CA GLU A 24 13.91 -6.63 -18.40
C GLU A 24 12.68 -5.78 -18.74
N ASN A 25 11.96 -6.26 -19.75
CA ASN A 25 10.70 -5.75 -20.24
C ASN A 25 9.60 -6.02 -19.20
N VAL A 26 9.18 -4.99 -18.45
CA VAL A 26 8.03 -5.09 -17.53
C VAL A 26 6.83 -4.49 -18.25
N GLU A 27 5.95 -5.37 -18.73
CA GLU A 27 4.68 -5.02 -19.37
C GLU A 27 3.82 -4.18 -18.42
N LEU A 28 3.40 -3.02 -18.90
CA LEU A 28 2.49 -2.09 -18.24
C LEU A 28 1.06 -2.53 -18.53
N ASP A 29 0.37 -3.12 -17.56
CA ASP A 29 -1.09 -3.23 -17.61
C ASP A 29 -1.71 -1.90 -17.20
N ASN A 30 -2.50 -1.36 -18.12
CA ASN A 30 -3.02 0.00 -18.15
C ASN A 30 -4.54 -0.10 -17.95
N ASN A 31 -5.00 -0.19 -16.70
CA ASN A 31 -6.43 -0.24 -16.40
C ASN A 31 -6.92 1.01 -15.65
N LYS A 32 -7.40 1.93 -16.49
CA LYS A 32 -8.64 2.71 -16.41
C LYS A 32 -9.07 3.27 -15.05
N ALA A 33 -8.96 4.59 -14.98
CA ALA A 33 -9.63 5.48 -14.04
C ALA A 33 -11.14 5.17 -13.93
N SER A 34 -11.60 4.98 -12.70
CA SER A 34 -13.01 5.18 -12.33
C SER A 34 -13.05 6.19 -11.20
N SER A 35 -13.89 7.20 -11.42
CA SER A 35 -14.04 8.40 -10.62
C SER A 35 -14.70 8.10 -9.27
N SER A 36 -14.19 8.84 -8.28
CA SER A 36 -14.86 9.39 -7.10
C SER A 36 -16.36 9.08 -6.92
N LYS A 37 -16.69 8.39 -5.82
CA LYS A 37 -17.83 8.77 -4.98
C LYS A 37 -17.62 8.33 -3.53
N LEU A 38 -17.34 9.31 -2.67
CA LEU A 38 -17.50 9.21 -1.22
C LEU A 38 -18.99 9.00 -0.89
N PRO A 39 -19.36 8.11 0.04
CA PRO A 39 -20.56 8.27 0.83
C PRO A 39 -20.20 8.95 2.16
N GLN A 40 -20.94 10.03 2.41
CA GLN A 40 -21.00 10.74 3.68
C GLN A 40 -21.52 9.83 4.79
N THR A 41 -21.05 10.15 5.99
CA THR A 41 -21.46 9.69 7.31
C THR A 41 -22.98 9.54 7.44
N ALA A 42 -23.42 8.33 7.79
CA ALA A 42 -24.69 8.12 8.46
C ALA A 42 -24.37 7.62 9.86
N ASP A 43 -24.46 8.52 10.83
CA ASP A 43 -24.51 8.20 12.25
C ASP A 43 -25.69 7.26 12.48
N GLY A 44 -25.38 5.99 12.71
CA GLY A 44 -26.31 5.00 13.23
C GLY A 44 -26.05 4.86 14.72
N GLU A 45 -26.73 5.68 15.50
CA GLU A 45 -26.95 5.44 16.92
C GLU A 45 -27.84 4.20 17.04
N ASP A 46 -27.24 3.01 17.17
CA ASP A 46 -27.94 1.83 17.66
C ASP A 46 -28.12 2.00 19.18
N GLU A 47 -29.21 2.66 19.58
CA GLU A 47 -29.76 2.57 20.92
C GLU A 47 -30.24 1.12 21.15
N ASP A 48 -29.41 0.32 21.83
CA ASP A 48 -29.86 -0.94 22.43
C ASP A 48 -30.71 -0.59 23.67
N ASP A 49 -32.02 -0.77 23.50
CA ASP A 49 -33.11 -0.68 24.48
C ASP A 49 -32.77 -1.50 25.75
N ASP A 50 -32.54 -0.80 26.86
CA ASP A 50 -32.24 -1.37 28.17
C ASP A 50 -33.58 -1.62 28.89
N ASP A 51 -34.06 -2.86 28.83
CA ASP A 51 -35.29 -3.34 29.48
C ASP A 51 -35.28 -2.99 30.98
N LYS A 52 -36.05 -1.96 31.36
CA LYS A 52 -36.41 -1.69 32.76
C LYS A 52 -37.51 -2.65 33.20
N GLU A 53 -37.22 -3.39 34.27
CA GLU A 53 -38.18 -4.18 35.03
C GLU A 53 -39.36 -3.32 35.52
N GLU A 54 -40.58 -3.72 35.20
CA GLU A 54 -41.76 -3.39 36.02
C GLU A 54 -42.74 -4.57 36.12
N VAL A 55 -43.43 -4.63 37.25
CA VAL A 55 -43.98 -5.79 37.95
C VAL A 55 -45.40 -6.21 37.45
N GLU A 56 -45.57 -7.53 37.27
CA GLU A 56 -46.76 -8.41 37.39
C GLU A 56 -48.18 -8.04 36.86
N LYS A 57 -48.79 -8.97 36.07
CA LYS A 57 -50.06 -9.77 36.32
C LYS A 57 -50.69 -10.38 35.02
N PRO A 58 -51.58 -11.41 35.06
CA PRO A 58 -51.30 -12.71 34.41
C PRO A 58 -52.14 -13.11 33.17
N ILE A 59 -51.54 -14.02 32.37
CA ILE A 59 -52.10 -15.12 31.56
C ILE A 59 -53.31 -14.80 30.63
N THR A 60 -53.05 -14.66 29.33
CA THR A 60 -53.86 -15.35 28.32
C THR A 60 -52.95 -16.05 27.30
N LYS A 61 -53.13 -17.37 27.22
CA LYS A 61 -52.41 -18.29 26.33
C LYS A 61 -52.79 -18.03 24.87
N LYS A 62 -52.14 -17.07 24.21
CA LYS A 62 -52.00 -17.09 22.75
C LYS A 62 -50.61 -17.61 22.44
N LYS A 63 -50.58 -18.82 21.87
CA LYS A 63 -49.41 -19.40 21.20
C LYS A 63 -48.96 -18.45 20.09
N ARG A 64 -48.21 -17.41 20.46
CA ARG A 64 -47.36 -16.67 19.54
C ARG A 64 -46.27 -17.66 19.19
N SER A 65 -46.43 -18.33 18.07
CA SER A 65 -45.33 -18.98 17.39
C SER A 65 -44.31 -17.88 17.10
N ILE A 66 -43.39 -17.69 18.04
CA ILE A 66 -42.15 -16.97 17.82
C ILE A 66 -41.46 -17.81 16.75
N LYS A 67 -41.76 -17.50 15.49
CA LYS A 67 -40.93 -17.91 14.37
C LYS A 67 -39.60 -17.26 14.67
N ASN A 68 -38.72 -18.01 15.31
CA ASN A 68 -37.32 -17.68 15.50
C ASN A 68 -36.77 -17.43 14.10
N LYS A 69 -36.85 -16.19 13.62
CA LYS A 69 -35.97 -15.71 12.56
C LYS A 69 -34.60 -16.01 13.12
N LYS A 70 -33.93 -17.02 12.58
CA LYS A 70 -32.56 -17.37 12.97
C LYS A 70 -31.79 -16.06 12.81
N LYS A 71 -31.45 -15.42 13.94
CA LYS A 71 -30.71 -14.17 13.92
C LYS A 71 -29.47 -14.47 13.09
N GLU A 72 -29.25 -13.70 12.03
CA GLU A 72 -28.05 -13.87 11.21
C GLU A 72 -26.85 -13.73 12.14
N ILE A 73 -26.10 -14.81 12.25
CA ILE A 73 -24.96 -14.86 13.15
C ILE A 73 -23.91 -13.97 12.50
N THR A 74 -23.72 -12.81 13.10
CA THR A 74 -22.76 -11.82 12.62
C THR A 74 -21.46 -12.03 13.37
N PRO A 75 -20.31 -12.07 12.66
CA PRO A 75 -19.04 -12.20 13.31
C PRO A 75 -18.71 -10.96 14.14
N GLY A 76 -18.01 -11.17 15.25
CA GLY A 76 -17.58 -10.10 16.15
C GLY A 76 -16.09 -10.21 16.45
N ILE A 77 -15.42 -9.07 16.58
CA ILE A 77 -13.98 -9.02 16.79
C ILE A 77 -13.66 -8.60 18.22
N VAL A 78 -12.77 -9.36 18.85
CA VAL A 78 -12.18 -9.05 20.14
C VAL A 78 -10.73 -8.65 19.92
N TYR A 79 -10.40 -7.45 20.39
CA TYR A 79 -9.04 -6.91 20.42
C TYR A 79 -8.36 -7.28 21.73
N ILE A 80 -7.14 -7.79 21.65
CA ILE A 80 -6.27 -8.13 22.77
C ILE A 80 -5.08 -7.18 22.72
N SER A 81 -4.98 -6.29 23.72
CA SER A 81 -3.98 -5.23 23.74
C SER A 81 -2.59 -5.74 24.09
N ARG A 82 -2.50 -6.79 24.92
CA ARG A 82 -1.22 -7.37 25.33
C ARG A 82 -1.22 -8.87 25.17
N LEU A 83 -0.31 -9.36 24.34
CA LEU A 83 0.06 -10.78 24.31
C LEU A 83 1.35 -11.04 25.10
N PRO A 84 1.36 -12.05 25.98
CA PRO A 84 2.58 -12.49 26.64
C PRO A 84 3.68 -12.93 25.66
N PRO A 85 4.96 -12.81 26.05
CA PRO A 85 6.08 -13.17 25.19
C PRO A 85 6.06 -14.67 24.83
N GLY A 86 6.24 -14.95 23.54
CA GLY A 86 6.20 -16.29 22.97
C GLY A 86 4.80 -16.91 22.86
N MET A 87 3.73 -16.18 23.14
CA MET A 87 2.37 -16.64 22.89
C MET A 87 2.05 -16.52 21.40
N THR A 88 1.78 -17.65 20.74
CA THR A 88 1.45 -17.66 19.32
C THR A 88 -0.05 -17.43 19.10
N PRO A 89 -0.47 -16.81 17.97
CA PRO A 89 -1.88 -16.65 17.64
C PRO A 89 -2.65 -17.98 17.59
N GLN A 90 -1.99 -19.09 17.27
CA GLN A 90 -2.55 -20.45 17.34
C GLN A 90 -2.90 -20.84 18.78
N LYS A 91 -2.05 -20.48 19.76
CA LYS A 91 -2.34 -20.74 21.18
C LYS A 91 -3.49 -19.86 21.68
N VAL A 92 -3.54 -18.61 21.27
CA VAL A 92 -4.68 -17.70 21.56
C VAL A 92 -5.97 -18.30 21.04
N ARG A 93 -5.99 -18.75 19.79
CA ARG A 93 -7.14 -19.48 19.20
C ARG A 93 -7.54 -20.69 20.04
N HIS A 94 -6.59 -21.52 20.43
CA HIS A 94 -6.90 -22.72 21.22
C HIS A 94 -7.52 -22.38 22.58
N LEU A 95 -6.96 -21.40 23.29
CA LEU A 95 -7.50 -20.98 24.59
C LEU A 95 -8.91 -20.40 24.41
N MET A 96 -9.07 -19.47 23.47
CA MET A 96 -10.35 -18.80 23.23
C MET A 96 -11.43 -19.75 22.67
N GLY A 97 -11.02 -20.83 22.01
CA GLY A 97 -11.91 -21.83 21.42
C GLY A 97 -12.76 -22.58 22.45
N ARG A 98 -12.40 -22.50 23.74
CA ARG A 98 -13.22 -23.06 24.83
C ARG A 98 -14.56 -22.33 25.02
N TRP A 99 -14.63 -21.05 24.66
CA TRP A 99 -15.82 -20.23 24.87
C TRP A 99 -16.68 -20.06 23.63
N GLY A 100 -16.12 -20.28 22.44
CA GLY A 100 -16.88 -20.22 21.19
C GLY A 100 -16.05 -20.57 19.97
N GLU A 101 -16.74 -20.68 18.84
CA GLU A 101 -16.10 -20.93 17.55
C GLU A 101 -15.39 -19.68 17.03
N ILE A 102 -14.12 -19.86 16.63
CA ILE A 102 -13.23 -18.78 16.22
C ILE A 102 -13.01 -18.87 14.71
N GLY A 103 -13.25 -17.76 14.02
CA GLY A 103 -12.95 -17.55 12.62
C GLY A 103 -11.47 -17.26 12.40
N LYS A 104 -11.11 -16.00 12.12
CA LYS A 104 -9.73 -15.59 11.86
C LYS A 104 -9.04 -15.07 13.14
N VAL A 105 -7.71 -15.20 13.16
CA VAL A 105 -6.86 -14.69 14.24
C VAL A 105 -5.62 -14.05 13.63
N TYR A 106 -5.33 -12.84 14.05
CA TYR A 106 -4.21 -12.04 13.62
C TYR A 106 -3.48 -11.56 14.86
N ALA A 107 -2.16 -11.63 14.84
CA ALA A 107 -1.34 -11.09 15.90
C ALA A 107 -0.21 -10.26 15.28
N GLN A 108 -0.10 -9.02 15.74
CA GLN A 108 0.94 -8.10 15.30
C GLN A 108 2.24 -8.51 15.98
N ARG A 109 3.27 -8.79 15.18
CA ARG A 109 4.62 -9.03 15.71
C ARG A 109 5.20 -7.70 16.19
N LYS A 110 5.71 -7.66 17.41
CA LYS A 110 6.41 -6.49 17.97
C LYS A 110 7.63 -6.10 17.12
N ASP A 111 8.30 -7.11 16.56
CA ASP A 111 9.49 -6.94 15.74
C ASP A 111 9.18 -6.93 14.23
N ALA A 112 7.91 -6.80 13.82
CA ALA A 112 7.61 -6.64 12.39
C ALA A 112 8.23 -5.32 11.93
N PRO A 113 9.16 -5.34 10.96
CA PRO A 113 9.67 -4.10 10.42
C PRO A 113 8.51 -3.36 9.74
N GLN A 114 8.07 -2.25 10.33
CA GLN A 114 7.04 -1.36 9.77
C GLN A 114 7.48 -0.71 8.44
N GLY A 115 8.71 -0.96 7.99
CA GLY A 115 9.23 -0.51 6.71
C GLY A 115 10.20 -1.52 6.10
N TYR A 116 10.48 -1.36 4.82
CA TYR A 116 11.53 -2.10 4.12
C TYR A 116 12.89 -1.73 4.74
N ASN A 117 13.42 -2.57 5.62
CA ASN A 117 14.79 -2.45 6.11
C ASN A 117 15.66 -3.49 5.37
N PRO A 118 16.46 -3.09 4.36
CA PRO A 118 17.28 -4.02 3.59
C PRO A 118 18.33 -4.74 4.46
N ASN A 119 18.71 -4.17 5.61
CA ASN A 119 19.64 -4.78 6.55
C ASN A 119 18.98 -5.77 7.54
N ALA A 120 17.64 -5.84 7.60
CA ALA A 120 16.95 -6.76 8.50
C ALA A 120 17.11 -8.24 8.09
N GLN A 121 17.33 -8.52 6.79
CA GLN A 121 17.55 -9.88 6.30
C GLN A 121 18.91 -10.46 6.72
N ASN A 122 19.91 -9.63 7.03
CA ASN A 122 21.27 -10.12 7.31
C ASN A 122 21.52 -10.54 8.75
N THR A 123 20.61 -10.26 9.69
CA THR A 123 20.72 -10.79 11.06
C THR A 123 19.89 -12.05 11.19
N LYS A 124 20.48 -13.21 10.87
CA LYS A 124 19.96 -14.53 11.25
C LYS A 124 19.94 -14.64 12.78
N LYS A 125 18.99 -13.98 13.45
CA LYS A 125 18.78 -14.11 14.90
C LYS A 125 18.09 -15.45 15.13
N LYS A 126 18.91 -16.48 15.34
CA LYS A 126 18.57 -17.91 15.27
C LYS A 126 17.38 -18.35 16.16
N HIS A 127 16.99 -17.58 17.18
CA HIS A 127 15.90 -17.96 18.09
C HIS A 127 15.17 -16.75 18.70
N GLN A 128 14.77 -15.75 17.90
CA GLN A 128 13.84 -14.76 18.44
C GLN A 128 12.47 -15.42 18.58
N ASN A 129 12.10 -15.73 19.83
CA ASN A 129 10.74 -16.12 20.17
C ASN A 129 9.80 -15.09 19.56
N ALA A 130 8.81 -15.54 18.78
CA ALA A 130 7.88 -14.65 18.12
C ALA A 130 7.14 -13.83 19.17
N ASN A 131 7.59 -12.60 19.37
CA ASN A 131 7.00 -11.65 20.29
C ASN A 131 5.88 -10.94 19.53
N PHE A 132 4.65 -11.17 19.97
CA PHE A 132 3.48 -10.47 19.49
C PHE A 132 3.10 -9.40 20.50
N SER A 133 2.77 -8.20 20.03
CA SER A 133 2.31 -7.11 20.92
C SER A 133 0.82 -7.24 21.16
N GLU A 134 0.07 -7.35 20.07
CA GLU A 134 -1.39 -7.22 20.03
C GLU A 134 -2.00 -8.32 19.17
N ALA A 135 -3.28 -8.63 19.40
CA ALA A 135 -4.01 -9.56 18.57
C ALA A 135 -5.48 -9.19 18.37
N TRP A 136 -6.04 -9.68 17.27
CA TRP A 136 -7.43 -9.57 16.89
C TRP A 136 -7.96 -10.97 16.66
N VAL A 137 -9.06 -11.28 17.33
CA VAL A 137 -9.71 -12.59 17.30
C VAL A 137 -11.14 -12.40 16.83
N GLU A 138 -11.49 -13.04 15.72
CA GLU A 138 -12.85 -13.06 15.19
C GLU A 138 -13.59 -14.26 15.76
N PHE A 139 -14.68 -13.98 16.47
CA PHE A 139 -15.69 -14.98 16.84
C PHE A 139 -16.74 -15.04 15.75
N LEU A 140 -17.22 -16.24 15.44
CA LEU A 140 -18.32 -16.41 14.49
C LEU A 140 -19.59 -15.73 14.96
N ASP A 141 -19.86 -15.75 16.27
CA ASP A 141 -20.98 -15.04 16.90
C ASP A 141 -20.48 -13.85 17.73
N LYS A 142 -20.94 -12.65 17.38
CA LYS A 142 -20.66 -11.42 18.13
C LYS A 142 -21.17 -11.45 19.56
N SER A 143 -22.24 -12.20 19.86
CA SER A 143 -22.78 -12.31 21.21
C SER A 143 -21.75 -12.94 22.15
N VAL A 144 -21.14 -14.04 21.70
CA VAL A 144 -20.05 -14.73 22.39
C VAL A 144 -18.85 -13.80 22.52
N GLY A 145 -18.49 -13.07 21.46
CA GLY A 145 -17.41 -12.08 21.51
C GLY A 145 -17.60 -11.01 22.58
N LYS A 146 -18.81 -10.43 22.69
CA LYS A 146 -19.17 -9.47 23.74
C LYS A 146 -19.03 -10.08 25.13
N THR A 147 -19.60 -11.26 25.36
CA THR A 147 -19.55 -11.94 26.67
C THR A 147 -18.12 -12.32 27.06
N VAL A 148 -17.34 -12.88 26.13
CA VAL A 148 -15.94 -13.27 26.38
C VAL A 148 -15.09 -12.07 26.72
N ALA A 149 -15.25 -10.96 25.99
CA ALA A 149 -14.51 -9.74 26.30
C ALA A 149 -14.83 -9.23 27.71
N SER A 150 -16.11 -9.17 28.11
CA SER A 150 -16.49 -8.72 29.44
C SER A 150 -16.06 -9.68 30.55
N MET A 151 -16.16 -10.99 30.31
CA MET A 151 -15.87 -12.02 31.32
C MET A 151 -14.38 -12.26 31.51
N LEU A 152 -13.61 -12.29 30.42
CA LEU A 152 -12.20 -12.69 30.43
C LEU A 152 -11.25 -11.49 30.60
N ASN A 153 -11.73 -10.26 30.38
CA ASN A 153 -10.92 -9.08 30.67
C ASN A 153 -10.53 -9.02 32.15
N ALA A 154 -9.27 -8.68 32.41
CA ALA A 154 -8.64 -8.69 33.73
C ALA A 154 -8.58 -10.06 34.44
N GLN A 155 -8.85 -11.17 33.74
CA GLN A 155 -8.66 -12.52 34.28
C GLN A 155 -7.27 -13.07 33.94
N VAL A 156 -6.76 -13.96 34.79
CA VAL A 156 -5.48 -14.65 34.53
C VAL A 156 -5.60 -15.62 33.34
N ILE A 157 -4.54 -15.70 32.55
CA ILE A 157 -4.51 -16.52 31.32
C ILE A 157 -4.36 -18.00 31.64
N GLY A 158 -3.37 -18.32 32.46
CA GLY A 158 -3.08 -19.69 32.87
C GLY A 158 -3.85 -20.08 34.13
N GLY A 159 -3.78 -21.37 34.48
CA GLY A 159 -4.40 -21.89 35.69
C GLY A 159 -3.55 -22.93 36.41
N LYS A 160 -3.05 -23.92 35.66
CA LYS A 160 -2.26 -25.01 36.24
C LYS A 160 -0.87 -24.53 36.65
N LYS A 161 -0.35 -25.08 37.75
CA LYS A 161 1.03 -24.86 38.20
C LYS A 161 2.00 -25.36 37.12
N GLY A 162 2.90 -24.47 36.67
CA GLY A 162 3.87 -24.76 35.60
C GLY A 162 3.47 -24.26 34.21
N ASP A 163 2.27 -23.68 34.05
CA ASP A 163 1.92 -22.99 32.80
C ASP A 163 2.78 -21.73 32.62
N LYS A 164 3.23 -21.48 31.38
CA LYS A 164 4.19 -20.41 31.07
C LYS A 164 3.62 -19.02 31.32
N TRP A 165 2.30 -18.86 31.14
CA TRP A 165 1.59 -17.59 31.22
C TRP A 165 0.60 -17.57 32.40
N ARG A 166 0.95 -18.25 33.49
CA ARG A 166 0.09 -18.36 34.69
C ARG A 166 -0.24 -17.01 35.31
N ASP A 167 0.77 -16.15 35.44
CA ASP A 167 0.65 -14.88 36.13
C ASP A 167 0.30 -13.73 35.16
N ASP A 168 0.22 -14.02 33.86
CA ASP A 168 -0.23 -13.05 32.86
C ASP A 168 -1.74 -12.86 32.92
N ILE A 169 -2.17 -11.63 32.62
CA ILE A 169 -3.56 -11.20 32.68
C ILE A 169 -4.06 -10.85 31.27
N TRP A 170 -5.27 -11.30 30.95
CA TRP A 170 -5.96 -10.90 29.74
C TRP A 170 -6.34 -9.41 29.78
N THR A 171 -5.98 -8.69 28.72
CA THR A 171 -6.41 -7.30 28.50
C THR A 171 -7.07 -7.23 27.14
N MET A 172 -8.39 -7.18 27.11
CA MET A 172 -9.14 -7.28 25.87
C MET A 172 -10.40 -6.41 25.85
N LYS A 173 -10.82 -6.03 24.64
CA LYS A 173 -11.99 -5.20 24.38
C LYS A 173 -12.73 -5.73 23.16
N TYR A 174 -14.06 -5.79 23.24
CA TYR A 174 -14.89 -6.04 22.08
C TYR A 174 -14.96 -4.79 21.20
N LEU A 175 -14.81 -4.95 19.89
CA LEU A 175 -14.90 -3.86 18.92
C LEU A 175 -16.27 -3.92 18.23
N SER A 176 -17.20 -3.05 18.62
CA SER A 176 -18.49 -2.89 17.95
C SER A 176 -18.30 -2.28 16.56
N GLY A 177 -19.10 -2.71 15.58
CA GLY A 177 -19.04 -2.22 14.19
C GLY A 177 -17.78 -2.60 13.40
N PHE A 178 -16.78 -3.20 14.04
CA PHE A 178 -15.51 -3.53 13.41
C PHE A 178 -15.58 -4.88 12.68
N ARG A 179 -15.28 -4.87 11.38
CA ARG A 179 -15.24 -6.07 10.53
C ARG A 179 -13.80 -6.48 10.23
N TRP A 180 -13.57 -7.76 9.98
CA TRP A 180 -12.21 -8.29 9.76
C TRP A 180 -11.50 -7.63 8.58
N GLU A 181 -12.26 -7.30 7.54
CA GLU A 181 -11.78 -6.61 6.33
C GLU A 181 -11.11 -5.27 6.67
N MET A 182 -11.63 -4.55 7.67
CA MET A 182 -11.14 -3.22 8.07
C MET A 182 -9.77 -3.29 8.74
N LEU A 183 -9.41 -4.42 9.36
CA LEU A 183 -8.09 -4.60 9.98
C LEU A 183 -6.96 -4.49 8.96
N GLY A 184 -7.16 -5.10 7.79
CA GLY A 184 -6.20 -5.05 6.69
C GLY A 184 -6.26 -3.74 5.92
N GLU A 185 -7.46 -3.16 5.77
CA GLU A 185 -7.69 -1.97 4.96
C GLU A 185 -6.89 -0.76 5.45
N GLN A 186 -6.88 -0.48 6.76
CA GLN A 186 -6.11 0.64 7.30
C GLN A 186 -4.60 0.44 7.09
N MET A 187 -4.07 -0.75 7.40
CA MET A 187 -2.65 -1.05 7.22
C MET A 187 -2.24 -1.03 5.74
N ALA A 188 -3.11 -1.52 4.86
CA ALA A 188 -2.89 -1.51 3.42
C ALA A 188 -2.92 -0.08 2.87
N TYR A 189 -3.87 0.74 3.32
CA TYR A 189 -3.97 2.14 2.92
C TYR A 189 -2.74 2.94 3.32
N GLU A 190 -2.29 2.83 4.58
CA GLU A 190 -1.08 3.49 5.06
C GLU A 190 0.16 3.04 4.28
N ARG A 191 0.31 1.72 4.05
CA ARG A 191 1.41 1.16 3.27
C ARG A 191 1.36 1.64 1.81
N GLN A 192 0.19 1.69 1.20
CA GLN A 192 0.01 2.12 -0.19
C GLN A 192 0.31 3.61 -0.33
N ALA A 193 -0.17 4.44 0.59
CA ALA A 193 0.12 5.87 0.62
C ALA A 193 1.63 6.13 0.78
N HIS A 194 2.29 5.41 1.68
CA HIS A 194 3.73 5.50 1.86
C HIS A 194 4.51 5.03 0.62
N GLN A 195 4.14 3.88 0.04
CA GLN A 195 4.75 3.38 -1.19
C GLN A 195 4.54 4.34 -2.37
N ALA A 196 3.38 4.96 -2.50
CA ALA A 196 3.10 5.94 -3.53
C ALA A 196 4.04 7.15 -3.42
N ARG A 197 4.23 7.69 -2.20
CA ARG A 197 5.19 8.78 -1.94
C ARG A 197 6.63 8.40 -2.28
N LEU A 198 7.06 7.20 -1.88
CA LEU A 198 8.40 6.71 -2.23
C LEU A 198 8.56 6.54 -3.74
N ARG A 199 7.55 6.01 -4.44
CA ARG A 199 7.56 5.88 -5.90
C ARG A 199 7.68 7.24 -6.58
N THR A 200 6.92 8.24 -6.15
CA THR A 200 7.02 9.59 -6.73
C THR A 200 8.39 10.20 -6.51
N GLU A 201 8.99 10.01 -5.34
CA GLU A 201 10.34 10.51 -5.05
C GLU A 201 11.42 9.83 -5.90
N ILE A 202 11.35 8.50 -6.02
CA ILE A 202 12.26 7.73 -6.88
C ILE A 202 12.09 8.14 -8.35
N THR A 203 10.87 8.26 -8.84
CA THR A 203 10.60 8.68 -10.22
C THR A 203 11.13 10.08 -10.49
N ARG A 204 10.93 11.02 -9.55
CA ARG A 204 11.47 12.38 -9.64
C ARG A 204 13.00 12.36 -9.71
N SER A 205 13.65 11.67 -8.78
CA SER A 205 15.12 11.57 -8.76
C SER A 205 15.67 10.93 -10.03
N LYS A 206 15.02 9.87 -10.54
CA LYS A 206 15.41 9.21 -11.80
C LYS A 206 15.25 10.15 -13.01
N ALA A 207 14.20 10.95 -13.06
CA ALA A 207 14.00 11.93 -14.13
C ALA A 207 15.10 13.01 -14.10
N GLU A 208 15.38 13.58 -12.92
CA GLU A 208 16.45 14.57 -12.73
C GLU A 208 17.83 14.00 -13.10
N GLN A 209 18.12 12.75 -12.71
CA GLN A 209 19.35 12.06 -13.09
C GLN A 209 19.45 11.82 -14.61
N ALA A 210 18.36 11.38 -15.24
CA ALA A 210 18.33 11.16 -16.68
C ALA A 210 18.56 12.47 -17.45
N ASP A 211 17.96 13.56 -17.00
CA ASP A 211 18.13 14.88 -17.62
C ASP A 211 19.55 15.44 -17.39
N TYR A 212 20.14 15.20 -16.22
CA TYR A 212 21.55 15.52 -15.98
C TYR A 212 22.47 14.78 -16.94
N LEU A 213 22.29 13.47 -17.13
CA LEU A 213 23.10 12.68 -18.06
C LEU A 213 22.96 13.17 -19.51
N LYS A 214 21.74 13.50 -19.96
CA LYS A 214 21.50 14.10 -21.28
C LYS A 214 22.25 15.44 -21.42
N ASN A 215 22.19 16.30 -20.41
CA ASN A 215 22.85 17.61 -20.46
C ASN A 215 24.37 17.50 -20.47
N VAL A 216 24.94 16.53 -19.75
CA VAL A 216 26.39 16.23 -19.78
C VAL A 216 26.82 15.70 -21.15
N GLU A 217 26.05 14.79 -21.75
CA GLU A 217 26.28 14.27 -23.11
C GLU A 217 26.24 15.42 -24.13
N LEU A 218 25.21 16.28 -24.06
CA LEU A 218 25.06 17.45 -24.92
C LEU A 218 26.22 18.43 -24.76
N ALA A 219 26.63 18.75 -23.52
CA ALA A 219 27.78 19.61 -23.26
C ALA A 219 29.06 19.01 -23.88
N ARG A 220 29.30 17.70 -23.70
CA ARG A 220 30.44 17.01 -24.29
C ARG A 220 30.45 17.08 -25.82
N VAL A 221 29.28 16.94 -26.47
CA VAL A 221 29.15 17.04 -27.93
C VAL A 221 29.38 18.48 -28.41
N LEU A 222 28.84 19.48 -27.70
CA LEU A 222 29.04 20.89 -28.03
C LEU A 222 30.50 21.31 -27.87
N ASP A 223 31.19 20.87 -26.82
CA ASP A 223 32.60 21.17 -26.59
C ASP A 223 33.49 20.51 -27.66
N LYS A 224 33.21 19.25 -28.04
CA LYS A 224 33.86 18.61 -29.19
C LYS A 224 33.64 19.41 -30.49
N ARG A 225 32.44 19.94 -30.72
CA ARG A 225 32.13 20.75 -31.91
C ARG A 225 32.84 22.10 -31.88
N LYS A 226 32.88 22.78 -30.73
CA LYS A 226 33.61 24.04 -30.53
C LYS A 226 35.12 23.83 -30.76
N ALA A 227 35.71 22.80 -30.15
CA ALA A 227 37.13 22.46 -30.35
C ALA A 227 37.47 22.21 -31.83
N LYS A 228 36.60 21.51 -32.57
CA LYS A 228 36.75 21.33 -34.02
C LYS A 228 36.66 22.65 -34.80
N LYS A 229 35.73 23.54 -34.45
CA LYS A 229 35.61 24.87 -35.10
C LYS A 229 36.85 25.73 -34.86
N VAL A 230 37.36 25.75 -33.63
CA VAL A 230 38.59 26.47 -33.27
C VAL A 230 39.80 25.88 -34.00
N ALA A 231 39.92 24.55 -34.06
CA ALA A 231 41.00 23.88 -34.81
C ALA A 231 40.89 24.08 -36.34
N SER A 232 39.69 24.30 -36.86
CA SER A 232 39.44 24.60 -38.28
C SER A 232 39.63 26.08 -38.64
N GLY A 233 40.01 26.95 -37.69
CA GLY A 233 40.46 28.32 -37.96
C GLY A 233 39.39 29.31 -38.45
N ASN A 234 38.11 29.07 -38.20
CA ASN A 234 37.05 29.99 -38.61
C ASN A 234 36.58 30.84 -37.41
N ASN A 235 37.25 31.97 -37.17
CA ASN A 235 36.77 33.03 -36.27
C ASN A 235 35.81 33.91 -37.06
N ASP A 236 34.50 33.71 -36.88
CA ASP A 236 33.49 34.68 -37.28
C ASP A 236 32.96 35.34 -36.01
N ASP A 237 33.53 36.50 -35.71
CA ASP A 237 33.06 37.46 -34.71
C ASP A 237 32.28 38.51 -35.52
N GLY A 238 30.95 38.38 -35.54
CA GLY A 238 30.12 38.99 -36.57
C GLY A 238 28.69 39.23 -36.11
N ASN A 239 28.53 40.34 -35.39
CA ASN A 239 27.36 41.19 -35.28
C ASN A 239 26.12 40.82 -36.14
N ASP A 240 25.00 40.71 -35.43
CA ASP A 240 23.62 40.68 -35.90
C ASP A 240 23.37 41.68 -37.06
N LYS A 241 23.19 41.16 -38.28
CA LYS A 241 22.39 41.74 -39.39
C LYS A 241 22.44 40.86 -40.64
N ASN A 242 21.25 40.41 -41.06
CA ASN A 242 20.89 39.97 -42.41
C ASN A 242 21.82 38.94 -43.09
N ASN A 243 21.42 37.66 -43.06
CA ASN A 243 21.34 36.91 -44.31
C ASN A 243 20.38 35.74 -44.21
N GLU A 244 19.21 35.91 -44.80
CA GLU A 244 18.39 34.81 -45.30
C GLU A 244 19.21 34.03 -46.33
N LYS A 245 19.63 32.80 -46.01
CA LYS A 245 19.64 31.64 -46.93
C LYS A 245 20.16 30.38 -46.23
N GLY A 246 19.21 29.51 -45.87
CA GLY A 246 19.29 28.07 -46.15
C GLY A 246 20.06 27.17 -45.18
N SER A 247 19.36 26.62 -44.19
CA SER A 247 19.17 25.16 -44.01
C SER A 247 18.63 24.87 -42.61
N GLY A 248 17.40 25.31 -42.35
CA GLY A 248 16.58 24.78 -41.28
C GLY A 248 15.59 23.81 -41.90
N ASN A 249 15.52 22.58 -41.40
CA ASN A 249 14.40 21.68 -41.70
C ASN A 249 13.12 22.33 -41.15
N SER A 250 12.52 23.21 -41.93
CA SER A 250 11.16 23.68 -41.68
C SER A 250 10.24 22.54 -42.07
N TYR A 251 9.68 21.88 -41.06
CA TYR A 251 8.53 21.02 -41.26
C TYR A 251 7.40 21.91 -41.78
N ARG A 252 7.19 21.89 -43.10
CA ARG A 252 5.98 22.43 -43.72
C ARG A 252 4.81 21.59 -43.22
N GLN A 253 4.04 22.12 -42.27
CA GLN A 253 2.70 21.61 -42.00
C GLN A 253 1.93 21.65 -43.32
N ARG A 254 1.47 20.47 -43.78
CA ARG A 254 0.54 20.40 -44.90
C ARG A 254 -0.77 21.06 -44.45
N PRO A 255 -1.38 21.95 -45.26
CA PRO A 255 -2.70 22.47 -44.94
C PRO A 255 -3.68 21.29 -44.83
N VAL A 256 -4.48 21.29 -43.77
CA VAL A 256 -5.54 20.31 -43.55
C VAL A 256 -6.55 20.48 -44.68
N VAL A 257 -6.66 19.47 -45.54
CA VAL A 257 -7.75 19.38 -46.52
C VAL A 257 -8.97 18.91 -45.75
N GLU A 258 -9.90 19.82 -45.46
CA GLU A 258 -11.25 19.45 -45.03
C GLU A 258 -11.94 18.72 -46.19
N LYS A 259 -11.95 17.39 -46.13
CA LYS A 259 -12.78 16.59 -47.04
C LYS A 259 -14.23 16.76 -46.61
N THR A 260 -14.94 17.67 -47.27
CA THR A 260 -16.40 17.72 -47.27
C THR A 260 -16.94 16.44 -47.93
N LYS A 261 -17.19 15.41 -47.13
CA LYS A 261 -18.08 14.32 -47.53
C LYS A 261 -19.51 14.83 -47.39
N THR A 262 -20.04 15.43 -48.44
CA THR A 262 -21.49 15.47 -48.65
C THR A 262 -21.91 14.23 -49.43
N LEU A 263 -22.58 13.31 -48.72
CA LEU A 263 -23.64 12.50 -49.30
C LEU A 263 -24.83 12.64 -48.35
N GLN A 264 -25.73 13.53 -48.78
CA GLN A 264 -27.13 13.73 -48.39
C GLN A 264 -27.60 13.13 -47.05
N GLY A 265 -27.97 14.05 -46.16
CA GLY A 265 -28.87 13.85 -45.03
C GLY A 265 -29.47 15.21 -44.68
N THR A 266 -30.32 15.72 -45.57
CA THR A 266 -31.08 16.96 -45.41
C THR A 266 -31.96 16.89 -44.16
N GLY A 267 -31.90 17.89 -43.28
CA GLY A 267 -33.05 18.26 -42.44
C GLY A 267 -33.08 17.85 -40.97
N MET A 268 -31.98 17.98 -40.21
CA MET A 268 -32.04 17.85 -38.73
C MET A 268 -31.92 19.18 -37.96
N ASP A 269 -31.33 20.22 -38.55
CA ASP A 269 -31.13 21.51 -37.87
C ASP A 269 -32.44 22.27 -37.60
N ASP A 270 -33.42 22.20 -38.50
CA ASP A 270 -34.74 22.85 -38.31
C ASP A 270 -35.60 22.18 -37.23
N VAL A 271 -35.31 20.92 -36.89
CA VAL A 271 -36.08 20.15 -35.89
C VAL A 271 -35.58 20.44 -34.47
N LEU A 272 -34.28 20.77 -34.32
CA LEU A 272 -33.66 21.02 -33.03
C LEU A 272 -33.94 22.44 -32.51
N GLY A 273 -34.29 23.39 -33.37
CA GLY A 273 -34.69 24.74 -32.98
C GLY A 273 -36.05 24.83 -32.27
N ASN A 274 -36.96 23.88 -32.52
CA ASN A 274 -38.34 23.90 -31.97
C ASN A 274 -38.55 23.06 -30.70
N ILE A 275 -37.52 22.33 -30.23
CA ILE A 275 -37.63 21.46 -29.03
C ILE A 275 -36.95 22.08 -27.81
N PHE A 276 -36.00 23.00 -28.02
CA PHE A 276 -35.24 23.65 -26.94
C PHE A 276 -35.39 25.18 -26.93
N GLY A 277 -36.34 25.72 -27.68
CA GLY A 277 -36.76 27.12 -27.67
C GLY A 277 -38.10 27.31 -26.98
#